data_AF-A0A9P6T1K5-F1
#
_entry.id   AF-A0A9P6T1K5-F1
#
_cell.length_a   1.000
_cell.length_b   1.000
_cell.length_c   1.000
_cell.angle_alpha   90.00
_cell.angle_beta   90.00
_cell.angle_gamma   90.00
#
_symmetry.space_group_name_H-M   'P 1'
#
loop_
_entity.id
_entity.type
_entity.pdbx_description
1 polymer ?
#
loop_
_entity_poly.entity_id
_entity_poly.type
_entity_poly.pdbx_seq_one_letter_code
_entity_poly.pdbx_strand_id
1 'polypeptide(L)'
;MRRNSERPRAWYCRFDDQDEANEPLLSEYVSEIARKGKARNPIKRYFFAGVCVWFVLLSVGYLFSRSLYWRYKLGTTHDEVLVPVQNSPSDSGDGTKDVVTVPREPGVSQLWCLGLRSDKNQETYFKDKADFQNLKHNTLSTTISMQKIQAIENDGCQAADHEMATGKVTIVQDGSSDCDLWTIAHLSEKAGALAVLFYHSHTSTENDLALSSSLLAQEWKQGDILVSIPVLSITRSLGVTLLKYQSDVLVSLTTVDILEKPTEDGGVNIVDRILAPFKQFWEFLTGLFGSKPIGDDTPADSDKPADSDKPAGDDEPIGDNDPTEDGGDSTSIVDKILALCKQFWEFLSGLSPLPGCLWTVKYQVMLGSLIGAVLLPVAFILFPVALGFGVEGIYAGSCAATCMACHGGYTPAGGFVAVMQSCGTLGIYAGLNPFTVATGAIAGLIGGGYYGITVLDMCAPPPL
;
A
#
# COMPACT_ATOMS: atom_id res chain seq x y z
N MET A 1 58.80 -26.86 -16.88
CA MET A 1 57.36 -27.06 -17.16
C MET A 1 56.61 -25.83 -16.69
N ARG A 2 56.29 -24.89 -17.61
CA ARG A 2 55.50 -23.68 -17.35
C ARG A 2 54.06 -23.95 -17.83
N ARG A 3 53.06 -23.79 -16.97
CA ARG A 3 51.64 -23.73 -17.37
C ARG A 3 51.23 -22.26 -17.47
N ASN A 4 50.82 -21.87 -18.67
CA ASN A 4 50.19 -20.58 -18.96
C ASN A 4 48.72 -20.62 -18.54
N SER A 5 48.27 -19.55 -17.88
CA SER A 5 46.87 -19.25 -17.60
C SER A 5 46.24 -18.58 -18.82
N GLU A 6 45.24 -19.22 -19.44
CA GLU A 6 44.40 -18.59 -20.46
C GLU A 6 43.22 -17.90 -19.78
N ARG A 7 43.02 -16.61 -20.11
CA ARG A 7 41.80 -15.86 -19.79
C ARG A 7 40.80 -16.02 -20.94
N PRO A 8 39.48 -16.08 -20.67
CA PRO A 8 38.48 -16.16 -21.72
C PRO A 8 38.35 -14.82 -22.46
N ARG A 9 38.31 -14.89 -23.80
CA ARG A 9 38.11 -13.74 -24.70
C ARG A 9 36.61 -13.45 -24.82
N ALA A 10 36.25 -12.19 -24.63
CA ALA A 10 34.92 -11.67 -24.90
C ALA A 10 34.63 -11.72 -26.40
N TRP A 11 33.43 -12.22 -26.75
CA TRP A 11 32.90 -12.22 -28.10
C TRP A 11 32.42 -10.80 -28.44
N TYR A 12 33.08 -10.16 -29.42
CA TYR A 12 32.54 -8.99 -30.10
C TYR A 12 31.91 -9.47 -31.41
N CYS A 13 30.61 -9.28 -31.58
CA CYS A 13 29.96 -9.40 -32.88
C CYS A 13 30.39 -8.22 -33.75
N ARG A 14 31.29 -8.49 -34.71
CA ARG A 14 31.58 -7.60 -35.85
C ARG A 14 30.76 -8.14 -37.02
N PHE A 15 29.78 -7.37 -37.47
CA PHE A 15 29.17 -7.57 -38.79
C PHE A 15 30.15 -6.99 -39.81
N ASP A 16 30.79 -7.88 -40.58
CA ASP A 16 31.53 -7.50 -41.78
C ASP A 16 30.53 -7.45 -42.96
N ASP A 17 30.50 -6.28 -43.60
CA ASP A 17 29.97 -6.07 -44.95
C ASP A 17 30.98 -6.64 -45.97
N GLN A 18 30.47 -7.35 -47.00
CA GLN A 18 31.01 -7.66 -48.34
C GLN A 18 30.38 -9.00 -48.80
N ASP A 19 29.92 -9.26 -50.02
CA ASP A 19 29.83 -8.51 -51.27
C ASP A 19 28.82 -9.23 -52.19
N GLU A 20 28.14 -8.41 -53.00
CA GLU A 20 27.70 -8.58 -54.39
C GLU A 20 27.08 -9.87 -55.01
N ALA A 21 26.11 -9.55 -55.87
CA ALA A 21 25.77 -10.15 -57.17
C ALA A 21 24.74 -11.28 -57.24
N ASN A 22 23.46 -10.91 -57.34
CA ASN A 22 22.60 -11.11 -58.53
C ASN A 22 21.13 -11.02 -58.13
N GLU A 23 20.43 -9.94 -58.49
CA GLU A 23 18.97 -9.93 -58.81
C GLU A 23 18.54 -8.54 -59.31
N PRO A 24 18.29 -8.33 -60.62
CA PRO A 24 17.76 -7.09 -61.15
C PRO A 24 16.26 -7.22 -61.44
N LEU A 25 15.43 -7.49 -60.42
CA LEU A 25 13.95 -7.47 -60.59
C LEU A 25 13.19 -6.88 -59.39
N LEU A 26 13.81 -6.74 -58.22
CA LEU A 26 13.14 -6.17 -57.04
C LEU A 26 13.18 -4.64 -56.95
N SER A 27 14.19 -3.96 -57.51
CA SER A 27 14.33 -2.50 -57.29
C SER A 27 13.26 -1.68 -58.03
N GLU A 28 12.75 -2.18 -59.14
CA GLU A 28 11.69 -1.50 -59.90
C GLU A 28 10.33 -1.68 -59.22
N TYR A 29 10.05 -2.87 -58.67
CA TYR A 29 8.82 -3.16 -57.90
C TYR A 29 8.77 -2.41 -56.55
N VAL A 30 9.92 -2.26 -55.88
CA VAL A 30 10.02 -1.48 -54.62
C VAL A 30 9.86 0.03 -54.88
N SER A 31 10.27 0.53 -56.04
CA SER A 31 10.09 1.95 -56.41
C SER A 31 8.63 2.31 -56.72
N GLU A 32 7.85 1.37 -57.28
CA GLU A 32 6.44 1.53 -57.62
C GLU A 32 5.56 1.57 -56.35
N ILE A 33 5.89 0.75 -55.34
CA ILE A 33 5.21 0.74 -54.03
C ILE A 33 5.55 2.00 -53.22
N ALA A 34 6.80 2.49 -53.28
CA ALA A 34 7.21 3.73 -52.62
C ALA A 34 6.50 4.98 -53.20
N ARG A 35 6.08 4.95 -54.46
CA ARG A 35 5.41 6.08 -55.14
C ARG A 35 3.90 6.16 -54.87
N LYS A 36 3.23 5.03 -54.58
CA LYS A 36 1.78 4.98 -54.30
C LYS A 36 1.40 5.17 -52.83
N GLY A 37 2.35 5.14 -51.88
CA GLY A 37 2.08 5.28 -50.44
C GLY A 37 1.94 6.71 -49.89
N LYS A 38 2.02 7.76 -50.73
CA LYS A 38 2.20 9.15 -50.26
C LYS A 38 0.94 10.04 -50.28
N ALA A 39 -0.26 9.46 -50.21
CA ALA A 39 -1.46 10.19 -49.81
C ALA A 39 -1.66 10.08 -48.29
N ARG A 40 -0.78 10.75 -47.53
CA ARG A 40 -0.85 10.79 -46.05
C ARG A 40 -2.04 11.64 -45.60
N ASN A 41 -3.09 10.98 -45.12
CA ASN A 41 -4.20 11.65 -44.43
C ASN A 41 -3.67 12.50 -43.27
N PRO A 42 -3.81 13.84 -43.30
CA PRO A 42 -3.27 14.74 -42.27
C PRO A 42 -3.90 14.46 -40.89
N ILE A 43 -5.13 13.94 -40.87
CA ILE A 43 -5.87 13.57 -39.65
C ILE A 43 -5.12 12.54 -38.81
N LYS A 44 -4.43 11.56 -39.43
CA LYS A 44 -3.66 10.55 -38.66
C LYS A 44 -2.45 11.14 -37.96
N ARG A 45 -1.85 12.22 -38.50
CA ARG A 45 -0.71 12.90 -37.88
C ARG A 45 -1.11 13.73 -36.68
N TYR A 46 -2.23 14.45 -36.76
CA TYR A 46 -2.74 15.24 -35.64
C TYR A 46 -3.26 14.35 -34.51
N PHE A 47 -3.87 13.22 -34.83
CA PHE A 47 -4.28 12.23 -33.82
C PHE A 47 -3.07 11.66 -33.07
N PHE A 48 -2.04 11.22 -33.80
CA PHE A 48 -0.83 10.67 -33.18
C PHE A 48 -0.08 11.73 -32.35
N ALA A 49 0.04 12.97 -32.85
CA ALA A 49 0.64 14.06 -32.11
C ALA A 49 -0.16 14.41 -30.83
N GLY A 50 -1.50 14.40 -30.90
CA GLY A 50 -2.37 14.63 -29.75
C GLY A 50 -2.21 13.55 -28.67
N VAL A 51 -2.16 12.27 -29.07
CA VAL A 51 -1.92 11.15 -28.15
C VAL A 51 -0.53 11.24 -27.52
N CYS A 52 0.51 11.58 -28.29
CA CYS A 52 1.86 11.78 -27.76
C CYS A 52 1.92 12.94 -26.75
N VAL A 53 1.31 14.09 -27.05
CA VAL A 53 1.28 15.24 -26.14
C VAL A 53 0.51 14.90 -24.86
N TRP A 54 -0.61 14.19 -24.97
CA TRP A 54 -1.38 13.74 -23.80
C TRP A 54 -0.57 12.78 -22.91
N PHE A 55 0.15 11.83 -23.50
CA PHE A 55 1.03 10.91 -22.77
C PHE A 55 2.19 11.63 -22.08
N VAL A 56 2.79 12.64 -22.73
CA VAL A 56 3.85 13.47 -22.14
C VAL A 56 3.30 14.25 -20.94
N LEU A 57 2.11 14.84 -21.04
CA LEU A 57 1.49 15.58 -19.94
C LEU A 57 1.15 14.67 -18.75
N LEU A 58 0.63 13.46 -19.00
CA LEU A 58 0.42 12.46 -17.94
C LEU A 58 1.73 12.02 -17.28
N SER A 59 2.77 11.80 -18.08
CA SER A 59 4.09 11.39 -17.58
C SER A 59 4.72 12.49 -16.72
N VAL A 60 4.61 13.76 -17.14
CA VAL A 60 5.08 14.92 -16.36
C VAL A 60 4.29 15.07 -15.07
N GLY A 61 2.96 14.93 -15.11
CA GLY A 61 2.12 14.94 -13.91
C GLY A 61 2.50 13.83 -12.92
N TYR A 62 2.67 12.60 -13.41
CA TYR A 62 3.10 11.46 -12.59
C TYR A 62 4.49 11.67 -11.97
N LEU A 63 5.46 12.14 -12.75
CA LEU A 63 6.81 12.44 -12.25
C LEU A 63 6.80 13.57 -11.21
N PHE A 64 5.95 14.59 -11.39
CA PHE A 64 5.78 15.68 -10.44
C PHE A 64 5.16 15.19 -9.12
N SER A 65 4.09 14.39 -9.19
CA SER A 65 3.48 13.76 -8.00
C SER A 65 4.45 12.83 -7.27
N ARG A 66 5.24 12.04 -8.02
CA ARG A 66 6.26 11.16 -7.43
C ARG A 66 7.41 11.95 -6.80
N SER A 67 7.83 13.06 -7.40
CA SER A 67 8.83 13.97 -6.84
C SER A 67 8.35 14.61 -5.53
N LEU A 68 7.10 15.06 -5.48
CA LEU A 68 6.48 15.58 -4.25
C LEU A 68 6.38 14.52 -3.17
N TYR A 69 5.97 13.30 -3.52
CA TYR A 69 5.92 12.17 -2.61
C TYR A 69 7.30 11.82 -2.02
N TRP A 70 8.34 11.80 -2.86
CA TRP A 70 9.70 11.54 -2.40
C TRP A 70 10.26 12.67 -1.53
N ARG A 71 9.98 13.94 -1.84
CA ARG A 71 10.36 15.07 -0.97
C ARG A 71 9.66 15.02 0.38
N TYR A 72 8.40 14.56 0.42
CA TYR A 72 7.67 14.34 1.66
C TYR A 72 8.29 13.21 2.49
N LYS A 73 8.76 12.13 1.84
CA LYS A 73 9.35 10.96 2.49
C LYS A 73 10.81 11.14 2.94
N LEU A 74 11.59 11.95 2.22
CA LEU A 74 12.99 12.27 2.56
C LEU A 74 13.14 13.37 3.60
N GLY A 75 12.07 14.10 3.93
CA GLY A 75 12.04 15.05 5.06
C GLY A 75 12.07 14.38 6.44
N THR A 76 11.99 13.05 6.49
CA THR A 76 12.00 12.25 7.72
C THR A 76 13.06 11.17 7.63
N THR A 77 14.32 11.50 7.92
CA THR A 77 15.30 10.65 8.64
C THR A 77 16.66 11.35 8.70
N HIS A 78 17.14 11.62 9.92
CA HIS A 78 18.57 11.80 10.21
C HIS A 78 19.13 10.50 10.84
N ASP A 79 20.32 10.16 10.38
CA ASP A 79 21.49 9.55 11.04
C ASP A 79 21.47 8.11 11.61
N GLU A 80 22.23 7.28 10.88
CA GLU A 80 23.27 6.30 11.29
C GLU A 80 23.29 5.68 12.70
N VAL A 81 23.57 4.37 12.79
CA VAL A 81 24.91 3.81 13.19
C VAL A 81 24.87 2.27 13.26
N LEU A 82 26.02 1.67 12.92
CA LEU A 82 26.41 0.27 12.75
C LEU A 82 26.53 -0.58 14.05
N VAL A 83 26.13 -1.88 13.97
CA VAL A 83 26.77 -3.20 14.35
C VAL A 83 27.75 -3.20 15.58
N PRO A 84 27.91 -4.23 16.48
CA PRO A 84 27.69 -5.67 16.23
C PRO A 84 27.44 -6.67 17.42
N VAL A 85 27.33 -7.96 17.04
CA VAL A 85 27.62 -9.23 17.77
C VAL A 85 26.75 -9.63 18.98
N GLN A 86 26.11 -10.81 18.88
CA GLN A 86 25.85 -11.65 20.06
C GLN A 86 26.07 -13.14 19.77
N ASN A 87 26.77 -13.78 20.71
CA ASN A 87 27.12 -15.20 20.75
C ASN A 87 25.93 -16.05 21.21
N SER A 88 25.78 -17.25 20.65
CA SER A 88 25.09 -18.42 21.25
C SER A 88 25.92 -18.96 22.44
N PRO A 89 25.43 -19.82 23.39
CA PRO A 89 24.59 -21.02 23.14
C PRO A 89 23.60 -21.52 24.23
N SER A 90 22.84 -22.57 23.88
CA SER A 90 22.43 -23.78 24.69
C SER A 90 21.56 -23.58 25.96
N ASP A 91 20.62 -24.43 26.39
CA ASP A 91 20.23 -25.83 26.12
C ASP A 91 18.88 -26.15 26.82
N SER A 92 18.25 -27.28 26.44
CA SER A 92 17.29 -28.14 27.19
C SER A 92 15.93 -27.54 27.64
N GLY A 93 14.74 -28.10 27.40
CA GLY A 93 14.33 -29.45 27.04
C GLY A 93 13.44 -30.02 28.15
N ASP A 94 12.10 -29.97 28.02
CA ASP A 94 11.17 -31.04 28.46
C ASP A 94 9.76 -30.78 27.90
N GLY A 95 9.11 -31.85 27.43
CA GLY A 95 7.90 -31.81 26.62
C GLY A 95 6.67 -32.29 27.37
N THR A 96 5.74 -31.37 27.62
CA THR A 96 4.33 -31.67 27.92
C THR A 96 3.47 -30.92 26.90
N LYS A 97 2.78 -31.66 26.03
CA LYS A 97 1.89 -31.10 25.00
C LYS A 97 0.57 -30.66 25.64
N ASP A 98 0.60 -29.51 26.29
CA ASP A 98 -0.59 -28.68 26.42
C ASP A 98 -0.72 -27.84 25.16
N VAL A 99 -1.95 -27.60 24.71
CA VAL A 99 -2.26 -26.68 23.61
C VAL A 99 -1.90 -25.28 24.10
N VAL A 100 -0.64 -24.90 23.93
CA VAL A 100 -0.12 -23.56 24.17
C VAL A 100 -0.74 -22.67 23.11
N THR A 101 -1.75 -21.89 23.51
CA THR A 101 -2.17 -20.71 22.75
C THR A 101 -0.93 -19.83 22.63
N VAL A 102 -0.34 -19.76 21.44
CA VAL A 102 0.81 -18.90 21.17
C VAL A 102 0.42 -17.48 21.61
N PRO A 103 1.15 -16.87 22.56
CA PRO A 103 0.89 -15.50 22.98
C PRO A 103 0.93 -14.62 21.74
N ARG A 104 -0.19 -13.95 21.45
CA ARG A 104 -0.27 -12.97 20.37
C ARG A 104 0.82 -11.94 20.64
N GLU A 105 1.66 -11.63 19.65
CA GLU A 105 2.61 -10.53 19.78
C GLU A 105 1.85 -9.27 20.21
N PRO A 106 2.34 -8.53 21.22
CA PRO A 106 1.62 -7.38 21.76
C PRO A 106 1.39 -6.37 20.63
N GLY A 107 0.13 -6.23 20.23
CA GLY A 107 -0.32 -5.21 19.29
C GLY A 107 -0.06 -3.84 19.90
N VAL A 108 0.54 -2.94 19.13
CA VAL A 108 0.71 -1.56 19.58
C VAL A 108 -0.62 -0.85 19.35
N SER A 109 -1.44 -0.70 20.39
CA SER A 109 -2.63 0.15 20.33
C SER A 109 -2.22 1.60 20.04
N GLN A 110 -2.94 2.29 19.15
CA GLN A 110 -2.72 3.70 18.80
C GLN A 110 -3.84 4.56 19.39
N LEU A 111 -3.49 5.63 20.10
CA LEU A 111 -4.45 6.59 20.63
C LEU A 111 -4.85 7.51 19.49
N TRP A 112 -6.15 7.64 19.28
CA TRP A 112 -6.67 8.43 18.19
C TRP A 112 -7.01 9.86 18.65
N CYS A 113 -7.42 10.01 19.91
CA CYS A 113 -7.87 11.30 20.43
C CYS A 113 -7.72 11.40 21.96
N LEU A 114 -7.22 12.55 22.41
CA LEU A 114 -7.28 13.02 23.80
C LEU A 114 -8.09 14.32 23.80
N GLY A 115 -9.24 14.29 24.47
CA GLY A 115 -10.13 15.43 24.62
C GLY A 115 -10.22 15.87 26.09
N LEU A 116 -10.18 17.18 26.31
CA LEU A 116 -10.50 17.77 27.60
C LEU A 116 -11.81 18.53 27.51
N ARG A 117 -12.68 18.32 28.49
CA ARG A 117 -13.91 19.08 28.65
C ARG A 117 -13.86 19.83 29.98
N SER A 118 -13.98 21.15 29.90
CA SER A 118 -14.17 22.01 31.06
C SER A 118 -15.65 22.12 31.42
N ASP A 119 -15.96 22.47 32.67
CA ASP A 119 -17.31 22.83 33.15
C ASP A 119 -18.06 23.82 32.25
N LYS A 120 -17.34 24.65 31.49
CA LYS A 120 -17.94 25.57 30.50
C LYS A 120 -18.38 24.90 29.19
N ASN A 121 -18.37 23.56 29.11
CA ASN A 121 -18.59 22.77 27.89
C ASN A 121 -17.65 23.12 26.73
N GLN A 122 -16.48 23.71 27.02
CA GLN A 122 -15.45 23.91 26.01
C GLN A 122 -14.64 22.62 25.89
N GLU A 123 -14.62 22.06 24.67
CA GLU A 123 -13.84 20.88 24.33
C GLU A 123 -12.54 21.30 23.65
N THR A 124 -11.42 20.85 24.21
CA THR A 124 -10.07 21.05 23.64
C THR A 124 -9.54 19.70 23.20
N TYR A 125 -9.12 19.62 21.95
CA TYR A 125 -8.57 18.41 21.34
C TYR A 125 -7.05 18.53 21.21
N PHE A 126 -6.34 17.51 21.64
CA PHE A 126 -4.87 17.43 21.58
C PHE A 126 -4.43 16.59 20.38
N LYS A 127 -3.25 16.89 19.84
CA LYS A 127 -2.71 16.23 18.65
C LYS A 127 -1.77 15.08 19.03
N ASP A 128 -2.01 13.91 18.44
CA ASP A 128 -1.10 12.76 18.53
C ASP A 128 0.31 13.14 18.05
N LYS A 129 1.33 12.63 18.76
CA LYS A 129 2.77 12.90 18.57
C LYS A 129 3.24 14.34 18.76
N ALA A 130 2.34 15.25 19.09
CA ALA A 130 2.69 16.62 19.45
C ALA A 130 2.46 16.86 20.94
N ASP A 131 1.27 16.53 21.42
CA ASP A 131 0.85 16.78 22.81
C ASP A 131 0.90 15.51 23.67
N PHE A 132 0.78 14.34 23.04
CA PHE A 132 0.83 13.05 23.70
C PHE A 132 1.42 11.98 22.77
N GLN A 133 1.88 10.88 23.37
CA GLN A 133 2.37 9.70 22.68
C GLN A 133 1.96 8.44 23.44
N ASN A 134 1.48 7.43 22.71
CA ASN A 134 1.21 6.12 23.29
C ASN A 134 2.51 5.41 23.67
N LEU A 135 2.54 4.91 24.90
CA LEU A 135 3.58 4.02 25.35
C LEU A 135 3.11 2.58 25.15
N LYS A 136 4.03 1.65 24.87
CA LYS A 136 3.66 0.25 24.58
C LYS A 136 2.97 -0.39 25.79
N HIS A 137 1.76 -0.90 25.59
CA HIS A 137 0.93 -1.61 26.57
C HIS A 137 0.11 -2.69 25.87
N ASN A 138 -0.49 -3.62 26.61
CA ASN A 138 -1.24 -4.76 26.05
C ASN A 138 -2.75 -4.61 26.23
N THR A 139 -3.28 -3.45 25.87
CA THR A 139 -4.71 -3.21 26.01
C THR A 139 -5.41 -3.37 24.69
N LEU A 140 -6.58 -3.98 24.74
CA LEU A 140 -7.58 -3.87 23.71
C LEU A 140 -8.01 -2.40 23.55
N SER A 141 -8.61 -2.09 22.40
CA SER A 141 -9.27 -0.82 22.13
C SER A 141 -10.19 -0.45 23.30
N THR A 142 -9.91 0.67 23.97
CA THR A 142 -10.70 1.18 25.08
C THR A 142 -11.05 2.64 24.89
N THR A 143 -12.30 2.96 25.21
CA THR A 143 -12.85 4.31 25.19
C THR A 143 -13.21 4.71 26.60
N ILE A 144 -12.55 5.74 27.11
CA ILE A 144 -12.77 6.32 28.43
C ILE A 144 -13.43 7.68 28.18
N SER A 145 -14.68 7.86 28.62
CA SER A 145 -15.41 9.10 28.40
C SER A 145 -15.58 9.88 29.70
N MET A 146 -15.18 11.16 29.69
CA MET A 146 -15.48 12.15 30.73
C MET A 146 -15.08 11.71 32.16
N GLN A 147 -13.86 11.22 32.33
CA GLN A 147 -13.34 10.79 33.63
C GLN A 147 -12.59 11.89 34.36
N LYS A 148 -12.65 11.86 35.69
CA LYS A 148 -11.88 12.75 36.56
C LYS A 148 -10.41 12.33 36.57
N ILE A 149 -9.54 13.32 36.77
CA ILE A 149 -8.11 13.12 36.90
C ILE A 149 -7.75 12.99 38.37
N GLN A 150 -6.77 12.15 38.69
CA GLN A 150 -6.15 12.06 40.00
C GLN A 150 -4.63 12.23 39.87
N ALA A 151 -4.10 13.30 40.47
CA ALA A 151 -2.66 13.41 40.66
C ALA A 151 -2.17 12.34 41.64
N ILE A 152 -1.10 11.64 41.26
CA ILE A 152 -0.35 10.76 42.16
C ILE A 152 0.80 11.57 42.74
N GLU A 153 0.87 11.61 44.07
CA GLU A 153 1.93 12.32 44.80
C GLU A 153 3.14 11.39 45.03
N ASN A 154 4.26 11.95 45.49
CA ASN A 154 5.49 11.20 45.85
C ASN A 154 6.02 10.27 44.73
N ASP A 155 5.88 10.71 43.49
CA ASP A 155 6.25 9.98 42.27
C ASP A 155 5.55 8.63 42.04
N GLY A 156 4.64 8.21 42.91
CA GLY A 156 3.84 6.99 42.72
C GLY A 156 4.59 5.67 42.90
N CYS A 157 5.72 5.66 43.60
CA CYS A 157 6.50 4.43 43.82
C CYS A 157 5.92 3.54 44.93
N GLN A 158 4.99 4.02 45.77
CA GLN A 158 4.38 3.24 46.84
C GLN A 158 2.91 2.99 46.57
N ALA A 159 2.40 1.81 46.98
CA ALA A 159 0.98 1.48 46.80
C ALA A 159 0.02 2.48 47.48
N ALA A 160 0.45 3.10 48.58
CA ALA A 160 -0.31 4.12 49.30
C ALA A 160 -0.57 5.38 48.46
N ASP A 161 0.34 5.73 47.54
CA ASP A 161 0.20 6.90 46.68
C ASP A 161 -0.96 6.74 45.67
N HIS A 162 -1.40 5.51 45.42
CA HIS A 162 -2.44 5.18 44.45
C HIS A 162 -3.83 4.96 45.06
N GLU A 163 -4.02 5.09 46.38
CA GLU A 163 -5.30 4.80 47.06
C GLU A 163 -6.50 5.59 46.48
N MET A 164 -6.25 6.78 45.91
CA MET A 164 -7.28 7.64 45.33
C MET A 164 -7.53 7.42 43.83
N ALA A 165 -6.84 6.46 43.19
CA ALA A 165 -6.84 6.24 41.75
C ALA A 165 -8.08 5.50 41.22
N THR A 166 -8.85 4.83 42.08
CA THR A 166 -9.97 3.96 41.66
C THR A 166 -10.99 4.70 40.80
N GLY A 167 -11.19 4.21 39.57
CA GLY A 167 -12.16 4.74 38.61
C GLY A 167 -11.79 6.10 38.01
N LYS A 168 -10.51 6.50 38.09
CA LYS A 168 -10.02 7.79 37.57
C LYS A 168 -8.87 7.61 36.60
N VAL A 169 -8.57 8.66 35.82
CA VAL A 169 -7.35 8.74 35.02
C VAL A 169 -6.25 9.29 35.91
N THR A 170 -5.19 8.53 36.15
CA THR A 170 -4.07 8.99 36.99
C THR A 170 -3.09 9.82 36.17
N ILE A 171 -2.52 10.85 36.79
CA ILE A 171 -1.45 11.65 36.21
C ILE A 171 -0.24 11.60 37.14
N VAL A 172 0.92 11.28 36.58
CA VAL A 172 2.17 11.05 37.32
C VAL A 172 3.31 11.83 36.67
N GLN A 173 4.14 12.45 37.50
CA GLN A 173 5.36 13.08 37.04
C GLN A 173 6.45 12.02 36.84
N ASP A 174 6.99 11.93 35.64
CA ASP A 174 8.19 11.15 35.38
C ASP A 174 9.42 11.90 35.91
N GLY A 175 10.28 11.21 36.63
CA GLY A 175 11.51 11.79 37.19
C GLY A 175 12.00 11.19 38.51
N SER A 176 11.32 10.19 39.05
CA SER A 176 11.83 9.48 40.22
C SER A 176 12.97 8.54 39.85
N SER A 177 14.02 8.54 40.66
CA SER A 177 15.08 7.52 40.58
C SER A 177 14.67 6.19 41.20
N ASP A 178 13.56 6.16 41.95
CA ASP A 178 13.31 5.11 42.92
C ASP A 178 12.49 3.95 42.35
N CYS A 179 11.74 4.18 41.26
CA CYS A 179 10.99 3.14 40.57
C CYS A 179 10.87 3.42 39.06
N ASP A 180 10.65 2.38 38.28
CA ASP A 180 10.41 2.50 36.84
C ASP A 180 8.95 2.86 36.53
N LEU A 181 8.74 3.44 35.35
CA LEU A 181 7.41 3.82 34.87
C LEU A 181 6.42 2.64 34.81
N TRP A 182 6.93 1.42 34.60
CA TRP A 182 6.12 0.21 34.62
C TRP A 182 5.56 -0.08 36.02
N THR A 183 6.38 0.02 37.07
CA THR A 183 5.94 -0.19 38.46
C THR A 183 4.82 0.78 38.81
N ILE A 184 4.96 2.05 38.43
CA ILE A 184 3.93 3.06 38.65
C ILE A 184 2.62 2.68 37.93
N ALA A 185 2.71 2.30 36.65
CA ALA A 185 1.54 1.92 35.86
C ALA A 185 0.82 0.68 36.43
N HIS A 186 1.59 -0.32 36.88
CA HIS A 186 1.08 -1.53 37.53
C HIS A 186 0.42 -1.24 38.89
N LEU A 187 1.01 -0.36 39.68
CA LEU A 187 0.42 0.07 40.97
C LEU A 187 -0.88 0.85 40.75
N SER A 188 -0.90 1.75 39.76
CA SER A 188 -2.12 2.47 39.34
C SER A 188 -3.22 1.51 38.89
N GLU A 189 -2.88 0.52 38.07
CA GLU A 189 -3.83 -0.51 37.63
C GLU A 189 -4.39 -1.32 38.80
N LYS A 190 -3.53 -1.78 39.72
CA LYS A 190 -3.96 -2.51 40.93
C LYS A 190 -4.87 -1.67 41.83
N ALA A 191 -4.69 -0.35 41.86
CA ALA A 191 -5.56 0.57 42.56
C ALA A 191 -6.88 0.86 41.81
N GLY A 192 -7.05 0.33 40.60
CA GLY A 192 -8.25 0.50 39.78
C GLY A 192 -8.28 1.78 38.95
N ALA A 193 -7.11 2.34 38.61
CA ALA A 193 -7.03 3.43 37.63
C ALA A 193 -7.57 2.98 36.27
N LEU A 194 -8.12 3.92 35.50
CA LEU A 194 -8.64 3.65 34.15
C LEU A 194 -7.59 3.85 33.06
N ALA A 195 -6.64 4.76 33.28
CA ALA A 195 -5.49 5.04 32.41
C ALA A 195 -4.45 5.83 33.21
N VAL A 196 -3.19 5.81 32.74
CA VAL A 196 -2.06 6.51 33.36
C VAL A 196 -1.45 7.50 32.36
N LEU A 197 -1.30 8.75 32.77
CA LEU A 197 -0.67 9.82 32.00
C LEU A 197 0.65 10.23 32.66
N PHE A 198 1.77 10.05 31.96
CA PHE A 198 3.10 10.46 32.41
C PHE A 198 3.50 11.79 31.79
N TYR A 199 4.00 12.73 32.59
CA TYR A 199 4.56 14.00 32.09
C TYR A 199 5.96 14.25 32.66
N HIS A 200 6.81 14.96 31.90
CA HIS A 200 8.22 15.14 32.25
C HIS A 200 8.46 16.07 33.45
N SER A 201 9.42 15.72 34.32
CA SER A 201 9.89 16.59 35.41
C SER A 201 10.71 17.79 34.91
N HIS A 202 10.68 18.88 35.69
CA HIS A 202 11.33 20.16 35.40
C HIS A 202 12.86 20.11 35.23
N THR A 203 13.52 19.02 35.61
CA THR A 203 14.98 18.94 35.71
C THR A 203 15.68 18.69 34.37
N SER A 204 14.96 18.27 33.33
CA SER A 204 15.54 18.15 31.99
C SER A 204 15.50 19.47 31.25
N THR A 205 16.66 19.91 30.78
CA THR A 205 16.83 21.09 29.92
C THR A 205 16.38 20.86 28.48
N GLU A 206 16.00 19.64 28.11
CA GLU A 206 15.36 19.36 26.83
C GLU A 206 13.88 19.74 26.90
N ASN A 207 13.57 20.87 26.26
CA ASN A 207 12.26 21.50 26.29
C ASN A 207 11.20 20.65 25.57
N ASP A 208 10.05 20.51 26.23
CA ASP A 208 8.69 20.26 25.70
C ASP A 208 8.42 19.01 24.83
N LEU A 209 9.39 18.15 24.56
CA LEU A 209 9.13 16.91 23.84
C LEU A 209 8.41 15.91 24.75
N ALA A 210 7.35 15.28 24.24
CA ALA A 210 6.73 14.13 24.88
C ALA A 210 7.80 13.03 25.05
N LEU A 211 7.77 12.30 26.16
CA LEU A 211 8.71 11.19 26.42
C LEU A 211 8.69 10.22 25.23
N SER A 212 9.79 10.20 24.49
CA SER A 212 10.01 9.29 23.37
C SER A 212 10.54 7.93 23.84
N SER A 213 10.76 7.76 25.14
CA SER A 213 11.21 6.51 25.74
C SER A 213 10.12 5.45 25.61
N SER A 214 10.47 4.33 24.98
CA SER A 214 9.64 3.14 25.02
C SER A 214 9.55 2.67 26.48
N LEU A 215 8.34 2.48 27.02
CA LEU A 215 8.07 1.79 28.31
C LEU A 215 8.48 0.31 28.32
N LEU A 216 9.37 -0.11 27.43
CA LEU A 216 9.97 -1.41 27.59
C LEU A 216 10.90 -1.25 28.79
N ALA A 217 10.54 -1.86 29.91
CA ALA A 217 11.43 -2.02 31.03
C ALA A 217 12.79 -2.46 30.47
N GLN A 218 13.87 -1.86 30.99
CA GLN A 218 15.22 -2.12 30.50
C GLN A 218 15.60 -3.61 30.61
N GLU A 219 14.77 -4.41 31.29
CA GLU A 219 14.78 -5.88 31.30
C GLU A 219 13.35 -6.44 31.25
N TRP A 220 12.64 -6.27 30.13
CA TRP A 220 11.37 -6.97 29.94
C TRP A 220 11.61 -8.49 29.89
N LYS A 221 11.22 -9.24 30.91
CA LYS A 221 11.37 -10.70 30.94
C LYS A 221 10.12 -11.35 30.36
N GLN A 222 10.31 -12.36 29.52
CA GLN A 222 9.22 -13.15 28.97
C GLN A 222 8.43 -13.79 30.12
N GLY A 223 7.22 -13.29 30.38
CA GLY A 223 6.36 -13.73 31.50
C GLY A 223 5.88 -12.60 32.42
N ASP A 224 6.44 -11.39 32.30
CA ASP A 224 5.95 -10.24 33.07
C ASP A 224 4.55 -9.82 32.61
N ILE A 225 3.69 -9.53 33.59
CA ILE A 225 2.30 -9.14 33.34
C ILE A 225 2.30 -7.76 32.67
N LEU A 226 1.80 -7.70 31.44
CA LEU A 226 1.57 -6.44 30.77
C LEU A 226 0.44 -5.68 31.46
N VAL A 227 0.63 -4.37 31.62
CA VAL A 227 -0.40 -3.47 32.14
C VAL A 227 -1.59 -3.47 31.18
N SER A 228 -2.81 -3.69 31.70
CA SER A 228 -4.06 -3.81 30.92
C SER A 228 -4.86 -2.51 30.82
N ILE A 229 -4.31 -1.41 31.33
CA ILE A 229 -4.84 -0.04 31.17
C ILE A 229 -3.97 0.80 30.21
N PRO A 230 -4.56 1.76 29.47
CA PRO A 230 -3.80 2.63 28.58
C PRO A 230 -2.75 3.44 29.33
N VAL A 231 -1.54 3.49 28.77
CA VAL A 231 -0.42 4.25 29.32
C VAL A 231 0.09 5.24 28.26
N LEU A 232 0.07 6.51 28.63
CA LEU A 232 0.34 7.63 27.73
C LEU A 232 1.46 8.50 28.29
N SER A 233 2.34 8.95 27.41
CA SER A 233 3.23 10.08 27.66
C SER A 233 2.53 11.35 27.18
N ILE A 234 2.55 12.42 27.97
CA ILE A 234 2.02 13.73 27.64
C ILE A 234 3.10 14.79 27.80
N THR A 235 2.97 15.90 27.07
CA THR A 235 3.89 17.03 27.24
C THR A 235 3.77 17.63 28.64
N ARG A 236 4.86 18.22 29.12
CA ARG A 236 4.88 18.86 30.45
C ARG A 236 3.88 20.01 30.56
N SER A 237 3.75 20.83 29.51
CA SER A 237 2.78 21.93 29.47
C SER A 237 1.34 21.42 29.63
N LEU A 238 1.01 20.29 28.99
CA LEU A 238 -0.26 19.61 29.17
C LEU A 238 -0.41 19.05 30.59
N GLY A 239 0.59 18.33 31.10
CA GLY A 239 0.54 17.75 32.44
C GLY A 239 0.34 18.79 33.55
N VAL A 240 1.07 19.90 33.49
CA VAL A 240 0.90 21.03 34.42
C VAL A 240 -0.49 21.66 34.30
N THR A 241 -1.02 21.76 33.08
CA THR A 241 -2.37 22.30 32.85
C THR A 241 -3.43 21.38 33.45
N LEU A 242 -3.30 20.06 33.26
CA LEU A 242 -4.21 19.07 33.83
C LEU A 242 -4.21 19.10 35.35
N LEU A 243 -3.03 19.17 35.98
CA LEU A 243 -2.91 19.29 37.43
C LEU A 243 -3.53 20.57 37.97
N LYS A 244 -3.31 21.69 37.29
CA LYS A 244 -3.86 22.99 37.68
C LYS A 244 -5.40 23.00 37.69
N TYR A 245 -6.02 22.26 36.79
CA TYR A 245 -7.48 22.22 36.63
C TYR A 245 -8.09 20.86 36.97
N GLN A 246 -7.44 20.06 37.82
CA GLN A 246 -7.84 18.68 38.10
C GLN A 246 -9.28 18.52 38.66
N SER A 247 -9.82 19.55 39.32
CA SER A 247 -11.18 19.53 39.86
C SER A 247 -12.27 19.80 38.82
N ASP A 248 -11.91 20.49 37.73
CA ASP A 248 -12.87 21.13 36.80
C ASP A 248 -12.78 20.54 35.38
N VAL A 249 -11.83 19.62 35.15
CA VAL A 249 -11.54 19.03 33.84
C VAL A 249 -11.88 17.55 33.85
N LEU A 250 -12.64 17.15 32.83
CA LEU A 250 -12.94 15.76 32.50
C LEU A 250 -12.15 15.35 31.26
N VAL A 251 -11.54 14.17 31.31
CA VAL A 251 -10.73 13.61 30.22
C VAL A 251 -11.53 12.56 29.46
N SER A 252 -11.45 12.63 28.14
CA SER A 252 -11.90 11.57 27.24
C SER A 252 -10.71 11.02 26.46
N LEU A 253 -10.53 9.70 26.49
CA LEU A 253 -9.47 8.96 25.81
C LEU A 253 -10.08 7.91 24.89
N THR A 254 -9.53 7.77 23.69
CA THR A 254 -9.92 6.70 22.76
C THR A 254 -8.68 6.05 22.20
N THR A 255 -8.42 4.81 22.60
CA THR A 255 -7.39 3.93 22.02
C THR A 255 -8.05 3.03 21.00
N VAL A 256 -7.37 2.77 19.89
CA VAL A 256 -7.79 1.84 18.84
C VAL A 256 -6.69 0.81 18.66
N ASP A 257 -7.05 -0.47 18.68
CA ASP A 257 -6.12 -1.54 18.35
C ASP A 257 -5.88 -1.53 16.83
N ILE A 258 -4.63 -1.38 16.40
CA ILE A 258 -4.27 -1.37 14.98
C ILE A 258 -4.53 -2.75 14.34
N LEU A 259 -4.54 -3.81 15.15
CA LEU A 259 -4.75 -5.17 14.65
C LEU A 259 -6.23 -5.51 14.47
N GLU A 260 -7.14 -4.70 15.02
CA GLU A 260 -8.57 -4.85 14.83
C GLU A 260 -9.01 -4.02 13.61
N LYS A 261 -9.15 -4.69 12.46
CA LYS A 261 -9.74 -4.06 11.28
C LYS A 261 -11.08 -3.44 11.69
N PRO A 262 -11.35 -2.17 11.38
CA PRO A 262 -12.60 -1.53 11.79
C PRO A 262 -13.77 -2.33 11.23
N THR A 263 -14.53 -2.96 12.11
CA THR A 263 -15.87 -3.43 11.79
C THR A 263 -16.75 -2.20 11.65
N GLU A 264 -16.96 -1.79 10.40
CA GLU A 264 -17.94 -0.79 10.00
C GLU A 264 -19.35 -1.28 10.37
N ASP A 265 -19.82 -0.97 11.57
CA ASP A 265 -21.24 -1.04 11.90
C ASP A 265 -21.58 0.10 12.87
N GLY A 266 -22.29 1.13 12.37
CA GLY A 266 -22.94 2.09 13.27
C GLY A 266 -23.02 3.55 12.83
N GLY A 267 -23.22 3.87 11.55
CA GLY A 267 -23.57 5.23 11.15
C GLY A 267 -24.01 5.31 9.70
N VAL A 268 -25.31 5.44 9.43
CA VAL A 268 -25.88 5.50 8.08
C VAL A 268 -25.37 6.75 7.36
N ASN A 269 -24.28 6.59 6.61
CA ASN A 269 -23.67 7.65 5.83
C ASN A 269 -24.26 7.66 4.42
N ILE A 270 -24.64 8.82 3.90
CA ILE A 270 -25.10 8.99 2.51
C ILE A 270 -24.04 8.47 1.51
N VAL A 271 -22.78 8.52 1.92
CA VAL A 271 -21.62 7.97 1.22
C VAL A 271 -21.76 6.44 1.06
N ASP A 272 -22.25 5.70 2.05
CA ASP A 272 -22.45 4.25 1.96
C ASP A 272 -23.60 3.89 1.02
N ARG A 273 -24.61 4.74 0.88
CA ARG A 273 -25.70 4.50 -0.08
C ARG A 273 -25.26 4.72 -1.52
N ILE A 274 -24.29 5.60 -1.73
CA ILE A 274 -23.65 5.87 -3.03
C ILE A 274 -22.56 4.82 -3.33
N LEU A 275 -21.85 4.35 -2.30
CA LEU A 275 -20.76 3.38 -2.43
C LEU A 275 -21.20 1.92 -2.26
N ALA A 276 -22.38 1.62 -1.73
CA ALA A 276 -22.89 0.24 -1.61
C ALA A 276 -22.88 -0.53 -2.94
N PRO A 277 -23.30 0.08 -4.09
CA PRO A 277 -23.16 -0.58 -5.39
C PRO A 277 -21.69 -0.82 -5.77
N PHE A 278 -20.79 0.09 -5.38
CA PHE A 278 -19.36 -0.04 -5.63
C PHE A 278 -18.71 -1.12 -4.75
N LYS A 279 -19.14 -1.26 -3.48
CA LYS A 279 -18.73 -2.33 -2.55
C LYS A 279 -19.20 -3.69 -3.04
N GLN A 280 -20.43 -3.79 -3.54
CA GLN A 280 -20.98 -5.03 -4.12
C GLN A 280 -20.28 -5.40 -5.44
N PHE A 281 -19.96 -4.41 -6.27
CA PHE A 281 -19.13 -4.57 -7.47
C PHE A 281 -17.70 -5.01 -7.11
N TRP A 282 -17.13 -4.46 -6.04
CA TRP A 282 -15.81 -4.79 -5.55
C TRP A 282 -15.70 -6.23 -5.03
N GLU A 283 -16.64 -6.67 -4.20
CA GLU A 283 -16.69 -8.04 -3.69
C GLU A 283 -16.90 -9.07 -4.82
N PHE A 284 -17.65 -8.69 -5.85
CA PHE A 284 -17.77 -9.50 -7.06
C PHE A 284 -16.45 -9.59 -7.83
N LEU A 285 -15.71 -8.48 -7.99
CA LEU A 285 -14.40 -8.48 -8.64
C LEU A 285 -13.37 -9.31 -7.85
N THR A 286 -13.32 -9.19 -6.53
CA THR A 286 -12.39 -9.98 -5.70
C THR A 286 -12.73 -11.47 -5.72
N GLY A 287 -14.02 -11.83 -5.82
CA GLY A 287 -14.45 -13.22 -6.03
C GLY A 287 -14.12 -13.78 -7.41
N LEU A 288 -14.03 -12.92 -8.44
CA LEU A 288 -13.72 -13.33 -9.82
C LEU A 288 -12.24 -13.64 -10.04
N PHE A 289 -11.36 -12.94 -9.32
CA PHE A 289 -9.90 -12.99 -9.50
C PHE A 289 -9.15 -13.57 -8.29
N GLY A 290 -9.85 -13.94 -7.22
CA GLY A 290 -9.28 -14.65 -6.08
C GLY A 290 -8.97 -16.11 -6.45
N SER A 291 -7.78 -16.37 -6.97
CA SER A 291 -7.29 -17.74 -7.15
C SER A 291 -7.01 -18.39 -5.80
N LYS A 292 -7.57 -19.58 -5.60
CA LYS A 292 -7.20 -20.53 -4.54
C LYS A 292 -5.67 -20.72 -4.58
N PRO A 293 -4.96 -20.66 -3.44
CA PRO A 293 -3.51 -20.88 -3.44
C PRO A 293 -3.22 -22.28 -4.00
N ILE A 294 -2.32 -22.33 -4.98
CA ILE A 294 -1.72 -23.56 -5.51
C ILE A 294 -1.03 -24.25 -4.32
N GLY A 295 -1.33 -25.53 -4.14
CA GLY A 295 -0.96 -26.29 -2.95
C GLY A 295 0.54 -26.29 -2.69
N ASP A 296 0.88 -26.22 -1.40
CA ASP A 296 2.24 -26.40 -0.91
C ASP A 296 2.77 -27.78 -1.35
N ASP A 297 3.74 -27.78 -2.27
CA ASP A 297 4.52 -28.97 -2.58
C ASP A 297 5.27 -29.38 -1.30
N THR A 298 4.91 -30.55 -0.80
CA THR A 298 5.57 -31.19 0.34
C THR A 298 6.99 -31.56 -0.07
N PRO A 299 8.05 -31.18 0.68
CA PRO A 299 9.40 -31.59 0.34
C PRO A 299 9.54 -33.10 0.54
N ALA A 300 10.09 -33.77 -0.47
CA ALA A 300 10.39 -35.20 -0.43
C ALA A 300 11.34 -35.52 0.74
N ASP A 301 11.00 -36.59 1.46
CA ASP A 301 11.77 -37.13 2.58
C ASP A 301 13.21 -37.48 2.19
N SER A 302 14.08 -37.29 3.17
CA SER A 302 15.52 -37.52 3.18
C SER A 302 15.97 -38.91 2.75
N ASP A 303 16.91 -38.96 1.80
CA ASP A 303 17.62 -40.19 1.43
C ASP A 303 18.73 -40.56 2.43
N LYS A 304 18.76 -41.88 2.66
CA LYS A 304 19.63 -42.70 3.51
C LYS A 304 21.00 -42.92 2.83
N PRO A 305 22.12 -43.07 3.57
CA PRO A 305 23.41 -43.31 2.93
C PRO A 305 23.50 -44.73 2.35
N ALA A 306 24.22 -44.79 1.23
CA ALA A 306 24.36 -45.92 0.33
C ALA A 306 25.12 -47.11 0.93
N ASP A 307 24.62 -48.31 0.65
CA ASP A 307 25.40 -49.54 0.60
C ASP A 307 25.53 -50.00 -0.86
N SER A 308 26.64 -50.69 -1.10
CA SER A 308 27.35 -50.89 -2.37
C SER A 308 26.79 -51.94 -3.34
N ASP A 309 27.23 -51.79 -4.58
CA ASP A 309 27.44 -52.81 -5.63
C ASP A 309 26.25 -53.39 -6.41
N LYS A 310 26.01 -52.83 -7.61
CA LYS A 310 25.72 -53.64 -8.82
C LYS A 310 25.91 -52.84 -10.12
N PRO A 311 26.52 -53.39 -11.19
CA PRO A 311 26.79 -52.64 -12.41
C PRO A 311 25.64 -52.67 -13.43
N ALA A 312 25.51 -51.54 -14.12
CA ALA A 312 25.03 -51.28 -15.47
C ALA A 312 23.91 -52.14 -16.06
N GLY A 313 22.76 -51.51 -16.29
CA GLY A 313 21.72 -51.97 -17.21
C GLY A 313 20.94 -50.77 -17.76
N ASP A 314 21.20 -50.49 -19.04
CA ASP A 314 20.36 -49.90 -20.09
C ASP A 314 19.44 -48.70 -19.76
N ASP A 315 19.84 -47.53 -20.28
CA ASP A 315 19.06 -46.29 -20.33
C ASP A 315 17.84 -46.43 -21.28
N GLU A 316 16.63 -46.32 -20.73
CA GLU A 316 15.41 -45.99 -21.49
C GLU A 316 15.33 -44.46 -21.71
N PRO A 317 14.80 -44.00 -22.86
CA PRO A 317 14.74 -42.59 -23.16
C PRO A 317 13.72 -41.87 -22.26
N ILE A 318 14.16 -40.73 -21.74
CA ILE A 318 13.37 -39.74 -21.02
C ILE A 318 12.14 -39.38 -21.87
N GLY A 319 10.96 -39.65 -21.32
CA GLY A 319 9.69 -39.27 -21.93
C GLY A 319 9.56 -37.75 -22.03
N ASP A 320 9.20 -37.30 -23.23
CA ASP A 320 8.80 -35.92 -23.52
C ASP A 320 7.64 -35.52 -22.60
N ASN A 321 7.91 -34.60 -21.67
CA ASN A 321 6.86 -33.90 -20.95
C ASN A 321 6.26 -32.86 -21.90
N ASP A 322 5.15 -33.25 -22.53
CA ASP A 322 4.22 -32.40 -23.24
C ASP A 322 3.69 -31.32 -22.26
N PRO A 323 3.95 -30.02 -22.48
CA PRO A 323 3.37 -28.98 -21.65
C PRO A 323 1.88 -28.89 -22.02
N THR A 324 1.03 -29.44 -21.16
CA THR A 324 -0.41 -29.24 -21.23
C THR A 324 -0.71 -27.75 -21.27
N GLU A 325 -1.13 -27.29 -22.45
CA GLU A 325 -1.79 -26.00 -22.70
C GLU A 325 -3.03 -25.93 -21.79
N ASP A 326 -2.89 -25.28 -20.64
CA ASP A 326 -4.03 -24.75 -19.92
C ASP A 326 -4.46 -23.46 -20.63
N GLY A 327 -5.05 -23.64 -21.81
CA GLY A 327 -5.66 -22.62 -22.64
C GLY A 327 -6.89 -22.07 -21.93
N GLY A 328 -6.67 -21.22 -20.93
CA GLY A 328 -7.71 -20.45 -20.28
C GLY A 328 -8.49 -19.65 -21.32
N ASP A 329 -9.72 -20.09 -21.57
CA ASP A 329 -10.61 -19.56 -22.59
C ASP A 329 -10.81 -18.05 -22.44
N SER A 330 -10.06 -17.30 -23.25
CA SER A 330 -10.02 -15.84 -23.23
C SER A 330 -11.37 -15.20 -23.56
N THR A 331 -12.29 -15.93 -24.21
CA THR A 331 -13.67 -15.47 -24.43
C THR A 331 -14.46 -15.33 -23.13
N SER A 332 -14.18 -16.12 -22.08
CA SER A 332 -14.93 -16.03 -20.82
C SER A 332 -14.69 -14.74 -20.03
N ILE A 333 -13.55 -14.08 -20.22
CA ILE A 333 -13.22 -12.81 -19.54
C ILE A 333 -13.93 -11.65 -20.22
N VAL A 334 -13.96 -11.65 -21.56
CA VAL A 334 -14.66 -10.62 -22.35
C VAL A 334 -16.16 -10.63 -22.05
N ASP A 335 -16.76 -11.81 -21.96
CA ASP A 335 -18.18 -11.96 -21.63
C ASP A 335 -18.50 -11.48 -20.20
N LYS A 336 -17.60 -11.71 -19.24
CA LYS A 336 -17.75 -11.22 -17.85
C LYS A 336 -17.63 -9.69 -17.77
N ILE A 337 -16.74 -9.08 -18.55
CA ILE A 337 -16.62 -7.62 -18.64
C ILE A 337 -17.88 -7.02 -19.31
N LEU A 338 -18.38 -7.64 -20.39
CA LEU A 338 -19.61 -7.23 -21.05
C LEU A 338 -20.83 -7.33 -20.12
N ALA A 339 -20.91 -8.38 -19.31
CA ALA A 339 -21.96 -8.54 -18.31
C ALA A 339 -21.94 -7.43 -17.24
N LEU A 340 -20.75 -7.05 -16.77
CA LEU A 340 -20.56 -5.93 -15.83
C LEU A 340 -20.97 -4.59 -16.45
N CYS A 341 -20.56 -4.32 -17.70
CA CYS A 341 -20.98 -3.12 -18.42
C CYS A 341 -22.50 -3.07 -18.59
N LYS A 342 -23.15 -4.20 -18.85
CA LYS A 342 -24.61 -4.30 -18.97
C LYS A 342 -25.32 -4.03 -17.64
N GLN A 343 -24.86 -4.63 -16.55
CA GLN A 343 -25.46 -4.44 -15.22
C GLN A 343 -25.31 -2.99 -14.73
N PHE A 344 -24.16 -2.37 -14.98
CA PHE A 344 -23.94 -0.96 -14.69
C PHE A 344 -24.81 -0.04 -15.56
N TRP A 345 -24.98 -0.36 -16.85
CA TRP A 345 -25.87 0.38 -17.75
C TRP A 345 -27.34 0.32 -17.30
N GLU A 346 -27.82 -0.85 -16.89
CA GLU A 346 -29.18 -1.01 -16.37
C GLU A 346 -29.40 -0.20 -15.08
N PHE A 347 -28.43 -0.18 -14.17
CA PHE A 347 -28.45 0.68 -12.99
C PHE A 347 -28.52 2.17 -13.35
N LEU A 348 -27.69 2.61 -14.30
CA LEU A 348 -27.69 4.01 -14.76
C LEU A 348 -29.02 4.41 -15.41
N SER A 349 -29.64 3.49 -16.16
CA SER A 349 -30.93 3.73 -16.81
C SER A 349 -32.10 3.88 -15.82
N GLY A 350 -31.92 3.45 -14.57
CA GLY A 350 -32.90 3.59 -13.48
C GLY A 350 -32.89 4.96 -12.79
N LEU A 351 -31.91 5.83 -13.05
CA LEU A 351 -31.89 7.19 -12.49
C LEU A 351 -32.95 8.04 -13.22
N SER A 352 -34.03 8.39 -12.52
CA SER A 352 -35.20 9.08 -13.07
C SER A 352 -34.85 10.34 -13.87
N PRO A 353 -35.56 10.61 -15.00
CA PRO A 353 -35.29 11.75 -15.87
C PRO A 353 -35.50 13.09 -15.13
N LEU A 354 -34.43 13.86 -15.03
CA LEU A 354 -34.53 15.28 -14.65
C LEU A 354 -34.83 16.10 -15.91
N PRO A 355 -35.79 17.03 -15.88
CA PRO A 355 -36.13 17.84 -17.05
C PRO A 355 -35.00 18.84 -17.38
N GLY A 356 -34.65 18.95 -18.67
CA GLY A 356 -33.81 20.02 -19.23
C GLY A 356 -32.32 19.68 -19.40
N CYS A 357 -31.52 20.72 -19.67
CA CYS A 357 -30.09 20.63 -20.03
C CYS A 357 -29.19 20.04 -18.93
N LEU A 358 -29.67 20.02 -17.68
CA LEU A 358 -29.01 19.36 -16.55
C LEU A 358 -28.90 17.84 -16.74
N TRP A 359 -29.83 17.22 -17.46
CA TRP A 359 -29.75 15.80 -17.82
C TRP A 359 -28.53 15.51 -18.68
N THR A 360 -28.28 16.37 -19.67
CA THR A 360 -27.17 16.23 -20.61
C THR A 360 -25.82 16.29 -19.89
N VAL A 361 -25.66 17.17 -18.90
CA VAL A 361 -24.40 17.29 -18.14
C VAL A 361 -24.15 16.05 -17.29
N LYS A 362 -25.16 15.60 -16.54
CA LYS A 362 -25.03 14.38 -15.71
C LYS A 362 -24.67 13.18 -16.56
N TYR A 363 -25.32 13.04 -17.72
CA TYR A 363 -25.04 11.98 -18.65
C TYR A 363 -23.59 12.03 -19.18
N GLN A 364 -23.09 13.21 -19.56
CA GLN A 364 -21.73 13.36 -20.08
C GLN A 364 -20.65 13.11 -19.01
N VAL A 365 -20.88 13.53 -17.77
CA VAL A 365 -19.96 13.25 -16.63
C VAL A 365 -19.89 11.76 -16.34
N MET A 366 -21.05 11.09 -16.27
CA MET A 366 -21.15 9.65 -16.04
C MET A 366 -20.51 8.85 -17.18
N LEU A 367 -20.84 9.22 -18.42
CA LEU A 367 -20.28 8.58 -19.61
C LEU A 367 -18.77 8.77 -19.68
N GLY A 368 -18.28 9.99 -19.39
CA GLY A 368 -16.85 10.27 -19.31
C GLY A 368 -16.15 9.39 -18.28
N SER A 369 -16.70 9.27 -17.07
CA SER A 369 -16.14 8.42 -16.01
C SER A 369 -16.10 6.94 -16.40
N LEU A 370 -17.18 6.41 -17.00
CA LEU A 370 -17.23 5.04 -17.50
C LEU A 370 -16.19 4.79 -18.59
N ILE A 371 -16.12 5.70 -19.57
CA ILE A 371 -15.14 5.64 -20.65
C ILE A 371 -13.72 5.66 -20.08
N GLY A 372 -13.43 6.53 -19.11
CA GLY A 372 -12.12 6.61 -18.47
C GLY A 372 -11.76 5.35 -17.67
N ALA A 373 -12.73 4.79 -16.93
CA ALA A 373 -12.55 3.56 -16.16
C ALA A 373 -12.23 2.34 -17.03
N VAL A 374 -12.69 2.32 -18.29
CA VAL A 374 -12.44 1.22 -19.24
C VAL A 374 -11.23 1.50 -20.14
N LEU A 375 -11.16 2.69 -20.76
CA LEU A 375 -10.09 3.04 -21.69
C LEU A 375 -8.73 3.05 -21.04
N LEU A 376 -8.61 3.52 -19.79
CA LEU A 376 -7.31 3.66 -19.15
C LEU A 376 -6.67 2.29 -18.85
N PRO A 377 -7.36 1.30 -18.24
CA PRO A 377 -6.88 -0.09 -18.17
C PRO A 377 -6.55 -0.70 -19.53
N VAL A 378 -7.43 -0.55 -20.51
CA VAL A 378 -7.24 -1.10 -21.85
C VAL A 378 -6.00 -0.50 -22.52
N ALA A 379 -5.80 0.81 -22.41
CA ALA A 379 -4.61 1.48 -22.91
C ALA A 379 -3.35 1.02 -22.18
N PHE A 380 -3.41 0.81 -20.85
CA PHE A 380 -2.30 0.29 -20.05
C PHE A 380 -1.88 -1.12 -20.46
N ILE A 381 -2.81 -1.95 -20.95
CA ILE A 381 -2.52 -3.31 -21.43
C ILE A 381 -2.04 -3.29 -22.89
N LEU A 382 -2.77 -2.58 -23.76
CA LEU A 382 -2.48 -2.57 -25.19
C LEU A 382 -1.19 -1.83 -25.52
N PHE A 383 -0.81 -0.81 -24.75
CA PHE A 383 0.38 -0.01 -25.06
C PHE A 383 1.69 -0.80 -24.90
N PRO A 384 1.97 -1.51 -23.78
CA PRO A 384 3.12 -2.40 -23.68
C PRO A 384 3.11 -3.52 -24.71
N VAL A 385 1.94 -4.13 -24.98
CA VAL A 385 1.80 -5.21 -25.97
C VAL A 385 2.11 -4.71 -27.38
N ALA A 386 1.59 -3.53 -27.77
CA ALA A 386 1.84 -2.93 -29.08
C ALA A 386 3.30 -2.50 -29.26
N LEU A 387 3.99 -2.13 -28.19
CA LEU A 387 5.43 -1.87 -28.19
C LEU A 387 6.29 -3.14 -28.17
N GLY A 388 5.65 -4.31 -28.07
CA GLY A 388 6.29 -5.62 -28.10
C GLY A 388 6.94 -6.03 -26.80
N PHE A 389 6.50 -5.49 -25.65
CA PHE A 389 6.94 -5.93 -24.32
C PHE A 389 6.29 -7.25 -23.84
N GLY A 390 5.58 -7.95 -24.74
CA GLY A 390 5.15 -9.33 -24.53
C GLY A 390 6.20 -10.32 -25.04
N VAL A 391 6.05 -11.59 -24.66
CA VAL A 391 6.96 -12.69 -25.05
C VAL A 391 7.13 -12.74 -26.57
N GLU A 392 6.03 -12.70 -27.33
CA GLU A 392 6.02 -12.67 -28.80
C GLU A 392 6.73 -11.45 -29.39
N GLY A 393 6.56 -10.28 -28.76
CA GLY A 393 7.17 -9.04 -29.24
C GLY A 393 8.69 -9.03 -29.09
N ILE A 394 9.22 -9.70 -28.06
CA ILE A 394 10.66 -9.85 -27.87
C ILE A 394 11.25 -10.77 -28.95
N TYR A 395 10.61 -11.91 -29.25
CA TYR A 395 11.05 -12.82 -30.30
C TYR A 395 10.94 -12.20 -31.71
N ALA A 396 9.93 -11.37 -31.95
CA ALA A 396 9.73 -10.69 -33.23
C ALA A 396 10.68 -9.51 -33.50
N GLY A 397 11.61 -9.20 -32.58
CA GLY A 397 12.56 -8.10 -32.78
C GLY A 397 11.95 -6.70 -32.65
N SER A 398 10.92 -6.53 -31.82
CA SER A 398 10.22 -5.26 -31.61
C SER A 398 11.07 -4.15 -30.97
N CYS A 399 10.44 -2.99 -30.71
CA CYS A 399 11.04 -1.91 -29.93
C CYS A 399 11.56 -2.39 -28.57
N ALA A 400 10.86 -3.33 -27.91
CA ALA A 400 11.32 -3.91 -26.65
C ALA A 400 12.65 -4.67 -26.82
N ALA A 401 12.78 -5.47 -27.88
CA ALA A 401 14.02 -6.19 -28.20
C ALA A 401 15.18 -5.22 -28.48
N THR A 402 14.90 -4.11 -29.19
CA THR A 402 15.89 -3.06 -29.45
C THR A 402 16.34 -2.39 -28.16
N CYS A 403 15.40 -2.06 -27.26
CA CYS A 403 15.72 -1.50 -25.95
C CYS A 403 16.58 -2.44 -25.10
N MET A 404 16.30 -3.76 -25.11
CA MET A 404 17.13 -4.74 -24.41
C MET A 404 18.53 -4.89 -25.05
N ALA A 405 18.62 -4.86 -26.38
CA ALA A 405 19.89 -4.91 -27.09
C ALA A 405 20.79 -3.69 -26.78
N CYS A 406 20.21 -2.48 -26.70
CA CYS A 406 20.94 -1.27 -26.32
C CYS A 406 21.54 -1.32 -24.90
N HIS A 407 20.96 -2.12 -24.01
CA HIS A 407 21.47 -2.33 -22.66
C HIS A 407 22.30 -3.62 -22.53
N GLY A 408 22.74 -4.22 -23.64
CA GLY A 408 23.55 -5.45 -23.61
C GLY A 408 22.79 -6.65 -23.06
N GLY A 409 21.46 -6.69 -23.23
CA GLY A 409 20.60 -7.74 -22.70
C GLY A 409 20.19 -7.57 -21.23
N TYR A 410 20.67 -6.52 -20.56
CA TYR A 410 20.32 -6.26 -19.16
C TYR A 410 19.15 -5.28 -19.03
N THR A 411 18.19 -5.58 -18.17
CA THR A 411 17.10 -4.67 -17.79
C THR A 411 17.39 -4.07 -16.42
N PRO A 412 17.84 -2.80 -16.31
CA PRO A 412 18.11 -2.21 -15.00
C PRO A 412 16.86 -2.19 -14.15
N ALA A 413 16.96 -2.72 -12.92
CA ALA A 413 15.87 -2.73 -11.96
C ALA A 413 15.35 -1.29 -11.74
N GLY A 414 14.02 -1.12 -11.84
CA GLY A 414 13.37 0.18 -11.74
C GLY A 414 13.49 1.08 -12.99
N GLY A 415 14.19 0.65 -14.04
CA GLY A 415 14.22 1.32 -15.32
C GLY A 415 12.92 1.15 -16.12
N PHE A 416 12.70 2.02 -17.11
CA PHE A 416 11.49 2.01 -17.94
C PHE A 416 11.22 0.63 -18.58
N VAL A 417 12.26 -0.02 -19.11
CA VAL A 417 12.17 -1.35 -19.74
C VAL A 417 11.69 -2.41 -18.74
N ALA A 418 12.21 -2.40 -17.50
CA ALA A 418 11.79 -3.34 -16.46
C ALA A 418 10.34 -3.11 -16.02
N VAL A 419 9.88 -1.85 -15.96
CA VAL A 419 8.48 -1.51 -15.65
C VAL A 419 7.56 -1.97 -16.78
N MET A 420 7.92 -1.70 -18.04
CA MET A 420 7.10 -2.09 -19.20
C MET A 420 7.05 -3.61 -19.39
N GLN A 421 8.14 -4.32 -19.11
CA GLN A 421 8.17 -5.77 -19.10
C GLN A 421 7.32 -6.34 -17.96
N SER A 422 7.40 -5.76 -16.75
CA SER A 422 6.54 -6.13 -15.62
C SER A 422 5.06 -5.92 -15.93
N CYS A 423 4.69 -4.77 -16.51
CA CYS A 423 3.32 -4.52 -16.96
C CYS A 423 2.88 -5.48 -18.08
N GLY A 424 3.79 -5.83 -19.00
CA GLY A 424 3.55 -6.80 -20.06
C GLY A 424 3.34 -8.22 -19.53
N THR A 425 4.11 -8.64 -18.52
CA THR A 425 4.00 -9.97 -17.90
C THR A 425 2.83 -10.09 -16.93
N LEU A 426 2.54 -9.04 -16.16
CA LEU A 426 1.31 -8.96 -15.34
C LEU A 426 0.04 -8.88 -16.20
N GLY A 427 0.17 -8.41 -17.44
CA GLY A 427 -0.90 -8.40 -18.44
C GLY A 427 -2.15 -7.71 -17.93
N ILE A 428 -3.28 -8.41 -18.04
CA ILE A 428 -4.61 -7.88 -17.69
C ILE A 428 -4.70 -7.47 -16.20
N TYR A 429 -3.96 -8.14 -15.31
CA TYR A 429 -4.00 -7.86 -13.87
C TYR A 429 -3.42 -6.48 -13.51
N ALA A 430 -2.41 -6.00 -14.24
CA ALA A 430 -1.88 -4.66 -14.02
C ALA A 430 -2.87 -3.56 -14.48
N GLY A 431 -3.58 -3.81 -15.58
CA GLY A 431 -4.59 -2.89 -16.10
C GLY A 431 -5.84 -2.83 -15.22
N LEU A 432 -6.31 -3.98 -14.72
CA LEU A 432 -7.46 -4.09 -13.84
C LEU A 432 -7.16 -3.77 -12.37
N ASN A 433 -5.97 -3.24 -12.07
CA ASN A 433 -5.67 -2.80 -10.71
C ASN A 433 -6.71 -1.73 -10.30
N PRO A 434 -7.34 -1.89 -9.11
CA PRO A 434 -8.25 -0.94 -8.51
C PRO A 434 -7.84 0.53 -8.64
N PHE A 435 -6.54 0.78 -8.43
CA PHE A 435 -5.97 2.11 -8.51
C PHE A 435 -6.00 2.66 -9.94
N THR A 436 -5.70 1.82 -10.94
CA THR A 436 -5.73 2.18 -12.36
C THR A 436 -7.16 2.47 -12.81
N VAL A 437 -8.12 1.63 -12.42
CA VAL A 437 -9.55 1.83 -12.73
C VAL A 437 -10.08 3.10 -12.07
N ALA A 438 -9.77 3.34 -10.79
CA ALA A 438 -10.18 4.56 -10.08
C ALA A 438 -9.56 5.82 -10.70
N THR A 439 -8.27 5.78 -11.05
CA THR A 439 -7.59 6.89 -11.73
C THR A 439 -8.23 7.16 -13.10
N GLY A 440 -8.55 6.11 -13.85
CA GLY A 440 -9.27 6.20 -15.12
C GLY A 440 -10.64 6.84 -14.95
N ALA A 441 -11.41 6.41 -13.95
CA ALA A 441 -12.73 6.93 -13.64
C ALA A 441 -12.70 8.43 -13.28
N ILE A 442 -11.70 8.87 -12.50
CA ILE A 442 -11.51 10.28 -12.12
C ILE A 442 -11.12 11.12 -13.34
N ALA A 443 -10.16 10.65 -14.14
CA ALA A 443 -9.75 11.34 -15.37
C ALA A 443 -10.93 11.48 -16.35
N GLY A 444 -11.71 10.41 -16.48
CA GLY A 444 -12.94 10.38 -17.26
C GLY A 444 -14.00 11.34 -16.74
N LEU A 445 -14.18 11.43 -15.42
CA LEU A 445 -15.11 12.36 -14.78
C LEU A 445 -14.74 13.81 -15.07
N ILE A 446 -13.45 14.16 -14.98
CA ILE A 446 -12.95 15.52 -15.29
C ILE A 446 -13.18 15.83 -16.78
N GLY A 447 -12.84 14.90 -17.67
CA GLY A 447 -13.04 15.07 -19.12
C GLY A 447 -14.52 15.21 -19.49
N GLY A 448 -15.38 14.36 -18.92
CA GLY A 448 -16.83 14.42 -19.11
C GLY A 448 -17.45 15.70 -18.54
N GLY A 449 -16.93 16.19 -17.41
CA GLY A 449 -17.32 17.48 -16.82
C GLY A 449 -16.97 18.66 -17.71
N TYR A 450 -15.75 18.69 -18.26
CA TYR A 450 -15.34 19.74 -19.19
C TYR A 450 -16.22 19.76 -20.44
N TYR A 451 -16.50 18.60 -21.02
CA TYR A 451 -17.43 18.48 -22.15
C TYR A 451 -18.85 18.91 -21.77
N GLY A 452 -19.33 18.50 -20.59
CA GLY A 452 -20.63 18.91 -20.06
C GLY A 452 -20.79 20.44 -19.95
N ILE A 453 -19.76 21.14 -19.48
CA ILE A 453 -19.75 22.61 -19.42
C ILE A 453 -19.86 23.22 -20.82
N THR A 454 -19.10 22.72 -21.81
CA THR A 454 -19.19 23.23 -23.19
C THR A 454 -20.58 23.03 -23.79
N VAL A 455 -21.28 21.95 -23.43
CA VAL A 455 -22.66 21.70 -23.87
C VAL A 455 -23.63 22.66 -23.16
N LEU A 456 -23.43 22.98 -21.88
CA LEU A 456 -24.24 23.99 -21.19
C LEU A 456 -24.13 25.36 -21.85
N ASP A 457 -22.93 25.76 -22.27
CA ASP A 457 -22.72 27.05 -22.94
C ASP A 457 -23.47 27.13 -24.27
N MET A 458 -23.63 26.01 -24.99
CA MET A 458 -24.45 25.94 -26.21
C MET A 458 -25.96 25.96 -25.93
N CYS A 459 -26.38 25.57 -24.72
CA CYS A 459 -27.78 25.56 -24.31
C CYS A 459 -28.23 26.87 -23.65
N ALA A 460 -27.31 27.79 -23.32
CA ALA A 460 -27.66 29.09 -22.80
C ALA A 460 -28.40 29.90 -23.89
N PRO A 461 -29.56 30.52 -23.58
CA PRO A 461 -30.21 31.41 -24.53
C PRO A 461 -29.26 32.57 -24.87
N PRO A 462 -29.28 33.09 -26.11
CA PRO A 462 -28.44 34.21 -26.50
C PRO A 462 -28.72 35.41 -25.57
N PRO A 463 -27.68 36.18 -25.19
CA PRO A 463 -27.87 37.37 -24.38
C PRO A 463 -28.81 38.35 -25.10
N LEU A 464 -29.84 38.82 -24.37
CA LEU A 464 -30.88 39.75 -24.85
C LEU A 464 -30.34 41.14 -25.17
#